data_AF-A0A343TH04-F1
#
_entry.id   AF-A0A343TH04-F1
#
_cell.length_a   1.000
_cell.length_b   1.000
_cell.length_c   1.000
_cell.angle_alpha   90.00
_cell.angle_beta   90.00
_cell.angle_gamma   90.00
#
_symmetry.space_group_name_H-M   'P 1'
#
loop_
_entity.id
_entity.type
_entity.pdbx_description
1 polymer ?
#
loop_
_entity_poly.entity_id
_entity_poly.type
_entity_poly.pdbx_seq_one_letter_code
_entity_poly.pdbx_strand_id
1 'polypeptide(L)'
;MTLTDPRPAPWIAEEAVVSPNTARDHLDRLIDLGVVTPIEKDGTRHYYPDPLYTRLRDVRELLRERTKRELSEQAAQLKNDIAVWEAEYDADSPDILRERAAADDTTADQAYELVQAASDWELARYRLSLVQDAIENYDTWMSDSSSVTV
;
A
#
# COMPACT_ATOMS: atom_id res chain seq x y z
N MET A 1 -8.37 1.37 -7.59
CA MET A 1 -7.75 0.07 -7.90
C MET A 1 -6.26 0.32 -8.10
N THR A 2 -5.43 -0.04 -7.13
CA THR A 2 -3.97 -0.05 -7.28
C THR A 2 -3.61 -1.43 -7.83
N LEU A 3 -2.88 -1.49 -8.93
CA LEU A 3 -2.39 -2.76 -9.49
C LEU A 3 -1.44 -3.40 -8.49
N THR A 4 -1.83 -4.55 -7.94
CA THR A 4 -1.03 -5.32 -6.98
C THR A 4 -0.03 -6.25 -7.68
N ASP A 5 -0.28 -6.59 -8.95
CA ASP A 5 0.62 -7.39 -9.79
C ASP A 5 1.14 -6.53 -10.96
N PRO A 6 2.46 -6.50 -11.21
CA PRO A 6 3.04 -5.78 -12.35
C PRO A 6 2.49 -6.26 -13.68
N ARG A 7 2.23 -5.35 -14.61
CA ARG A 7 1.60 -5.66 -15.90
C ARG A 7 2.46 -5.25 -17.09
N PRO A 8 2.45 -6.01 -18.20
CA PRO A 8 3.22 -5.66 -19.38
C PRO A 8 2.53 -4.51 -20.13
N ALA A 9 3.32 -3.74 -20.89
CA ALA A 9 2.79 -2.58 -21.64
C ALA A 9 1.58 -2.88 -22.55
N PRO A 10 1.49 -4.04 -23.26
CA PRO A 10 0.31 -4.35 -24.06
C PRO A 10 -0.98 -4.45 -23.24
N TRP A 11 -0.92 -5.04 -22.04
CA TRP A 11 -2.07 -5.12 -21.14
C TRP A 11 -2.48 -3.73 -20.66
N ILE A 12 -1.51 -2.91 -20.26
CA ILE A 12 -1.75 -1.53 -19.82
C ILE A 12 -2.36 -0.70 -20.96
N ALA A 13 -1.91 -0.92 -22.20
CA ALA A 13 -2.43 -0.25 -23.38
C ALA A 13 -3.90 -0.59 -23.64
N GLU A 14 -4.27 -1.86 -23.48
CA GLU A 14 -5.65 -2.32 -23.63
C GLU A 14 -6.56 -1.66 -22.59
N GLU A 15 -6.17 -1.69 -21.31
CA GLU A 15 -6.93 -1.06 -20.22
C GLU A 15 -7.06 0.46 -20.37
N ALA A 16 -6.00 1.11 -20.85
CA ALA A 16 -6.00 2.55 -21.09
C ALA A 16 -6.63 2.95 -22.44
N VAL A 17 -7.03 1.98 -23.26
CA VAL A 17 -7.60 2.19 -24.61
C VAL A 17 -6.66 3.03 -25.50
N VAL A 18 -5.36 2.70 -25.48
CA VAL A 18 -4.31 3.32 -26.29
C VAL A 18 -3.51 2.27 -27.06
N SER A 19 -2.67 2.71 -28.00
CA SER A 19 -1.77 1.79 -28.68
C SER A 19 -0.64 1.30 -27.75
N PRO A 20 -0.10 0.09 -27.93
CA PRO A 20 1.04 -0.39 -27.14
C PRO A 20 2.27 0.51 -27.20
N ASN A 21 2.52 1.20 -28.33
CA ASN A 21 3.63 2.15 -28.43
C ASN A 21 3.36 3.41 -27.63
N THR A 22 2.15 3.96 -27.73
CA THR A 22 1.72 5.10 -26.90
C THR A 22 1.81 4.79 -25.41
N ALA A 23 1.40 3.59 -24.99
CA ALA A 23 1.55 3.16 -23.61
C ALA A 23 3.03 3.12 -23.17
N ARG A 24 3.93 2.58 -24.01
CA ARG A 24 5.38 2.54 -23.69
C ARG A 24 5.96 3.94 -23.55
N ASP A 25 5.67 4.86 -24.47
CA ASP A 25 6.15 6.25 -24.41
C ASP A 25 5.70 6.95 -23.11
N HIS A 26 4.44 6.73 -22.70
CA HIS A 26 3.93 7.24 -21.45
C HIS A 26 4.56 6.57 -20.22
N LEU A 27 4.76 5.26 -20.25
CA LEU A 27 5.38 4.51 -19.17
C LEU A 27 6.83 4.93 -18.96
N ASP A 28 7.60 5.17 -20.02
CA ASP A 28 8.98 5.67 -19.91
C ASP A 28 9.00 7.05 -19.24
N ARG A 29 8.08 7.95 -19.62
CA ARG A 29 7.94 9.25 -18.93
C ARG A 29 7.53 9.08 -17.45
N LEU A 30 6.67 8.13 -17.12
CA LEU A 30 6.27 7.86 -15.73
C LEU A 30 7.40 7.25 -14.90
N ILE A 31 8.30 6.49 -15.54
CA ILE A 31 9.54 6.01 -14.92
C ILE A 31 10.46 7.19 -14.61
N ASP A 32 10.66 8.10 -15.57
CA ASP A 32 11.51 9.29 -15.37
C ASP A 32 10.97 10.19 -14.24
N LEU A 33 9.65 10.22 -14.05
CA LEU A 33 8.99 10.95 -12.96
C LEU A 33 8.98 10.18 -11.62
N GLY A 34 9.50 8.96 -11.57
CA GLY A 34 9.47 8.09 -10.39
C GLY A 34 8.07 7.65 -9.97
N VAL A 35 7.10 7.66 -10.88
CA VAL A 35 5.70 7.27 -10.62
C VAL A 35 5.49 5.77 -10.84
N VAL A 36 6.27 5.18 -11.74
CA VAL A 36 6.18 3.76 -12.13
C VAL A 36 7.57 3.14 -12.04
N THR A 37 7.63 1.93 -11.49
CA THR A 37 8.85 1.11 -11.48
C THR A 37 8.74 0.00 -12.52
N PRO A 38 9.74 -0.20 -13.39
CA PRO A 38 9.80 -1.35 -14.27
C PRO A 38 10.45 -2.55 -13.58
N ILE A 39 9.94 -3.74 -13.84
CA ILE A 39 10.59 -5.02 -13.48
C ILE A 39 10.67 -5.93 -14.70
N GLU A 40 11.73 -6.72 -14.78
CA GLU A 40 11.86 -7.79 -15.76
C GLU A 40 11.24 -9.09 -15.21
N LYS A 41 10.30 -9.67 -15.95
CA LYS A 41 9.67 -10.96 -15.63
C LYS A 41 9.52 -11.76 -16.91
N ASP A 42 10.11 -12.96 -16.93
CA ASP A 42 10.08 -13.87 -18.09
C ASP A 42 10.55 -13.22 -19.41
N GLY A 43 11.57 -12.35 -19.33
CA GLY A 43 12.12 -11.61 -20.48
C GLY A 43 11.21 -10.52 -21.03
N THR A 44 10.16 -10.15 -20.29
CA THR A 44 9.24 -9.07 -20.63
C THR A 44 9.21 -8.03 -19.51
N ARG A 45 9.34 -6.76 -19.89
CA ARG A 45 9.20 -5.63 -18.96
C ARG A 45 7.74 -5.47 -18.51
N HIS A 46 7.56 -5.53 -17.19
CA HIS A 46 6.30 -5.25 -16.51
C HIS A 46 6.43 -3.98 -15.69
N TYR A 47 5.31 -3.33 -15.43
CA TYR A 47 5.24 -2.02 -14.82
C TYR A 47 4.24 -2.06 -13.67
N TYR A 48 4.59 -1.40 -12.57
CA TYR A 48 3.71 -1.20 -11.42
C TYR A 48 3.96 0.18 -10.81
N PRO A 49 3.00 0.74 -10.04
CA PRO A 49 3.20 2.01 -9.36
C PRO A 49 4.41 1.96 -8.43
N ASP A 50 5.24 3.01 -8.44
CA ASP A 50 6.38 3.10 -7.55
C ASP A 50 5.92 3.12 -6.08
N PRO A 51 6.48 2.26 -5.20
CA PRO A 51 6.03 2.18 -3.81
C PRO A 51 6.25 3.47 -3.02
N LEU A 52 7.35 4.20 -3.25
CA LEU A 52 7.65 5.45 -2.55
C LEU A 52 6.71 6.55 -3.02
N TYR A 53 6.46 6.64 -4.33
CA TYR A 53 5.49 7.58 -4.88
C TYR A 53 4.09 7.34 -4.32
N THR A 54 3.66 6.07 -4.30
CA THR A 54 2.34 5.68 -3.78
C THR A 54 2.21 6.03 -2.29
N ARG A 55 3.22 5.69 -1.48
CA ARG A 55 3.25 6.04 -0.05
C ARG A 55 3.14 7.56 0.16
N LEU A 56 3.95 8.36 -0.53
CA LEU A 56 3.93 9.82 -0.38
C LEU A 56 2.58 10.42 -0.81
N ARG A 57 1.98 9.88 -1.88
CA ARG A 57 0.65 10.29 -2.33
C ARG A 57 -0.40 10.02 -1.25
N ASP A 58 -0.40 8.82 -0.67
CA ASP A 58 -1.35 8.42 0.37
C ASP A 58 -1.20 9.30 1.62
N VAL A 59 0.04 9.57 2.06
CA VAL A 59 0.31 10.48 3.19
C VAL A 59 -0.21 11.89 2.89
N ARG A 60 0.00 12.41 1.67
CA ARG A 60 -0.49 13.73 1.28
C ARG A 60 -2.02 13.80 1.26
N GLU A 61 -2.69 12.71 0.89
CA GLU A 61 -4.15 12.61 0.93
C GLU A 61 -4.66 12.65 2.38
N LEU A 62 -4.05 11.87 3.27
CA LEU A 62 -4.35 11.91 4.71
C LEU A 62 -4.21 13.33 5.30
N LEU A 63 -3.13 14.04 4.97
CA LEU A 63 -2.88 15.39 5.46
C LEU A 63 -3.92 16.42 4.99
N ARG A 64 -4.43 16.26 3.76
CA ARG A 64 -5.44 17.17 3.19
C ARG A 64 -6.82 16.96 3.81
N GLU A 65 -7.16 15.71 4.12
CA GLU A 65 -8.52 15.33 4.47
C GLU A 65 -8.76 15.19 5.98
N ARG A 66 -7.68 15.20 6.77
CA ARG A 66 -7.73 14.90 8.20
C ARG A 66 -6.97 15.92 9.02
N THR A 67 -7.51 16.21 10.18
CA THR A 67 -6.82 16.95 11.24
C THR A 67 -5.83 16.05 11.97
N LYS A 68 -4.82 16.65 12.61
CA LYS A 68 -3.85 15.91 13.45
C LYS A 68 -4.54 15.08 14.56
N ARG A 69 -5.68 15.55 15.07
CA ARG A 69 -6.52 14.83 16.04
C ARG A 69 -7.15 13.58 15.42
N GLU A 70 -7.80 13.70 14.27
CA GLU A 70 -8.43 12.56 13.57
C GLU A 70 -7.40 11.52 13.15
N LEU A 71 -6.22 11.93 12.70
CA LEU A 71 -5.11 11.02 12.43
C LEU A 71 -4.69 10.26 13.70
N SER A 72 -4.60 10.95 14.84
CA SER A 72 -4.26 10.31 16.12
C SER A 72 -5.32 9.30 16.58
N GLU A 73 -6.60 9.62 16.40
CA GLU A 73 -7.73 8.72 16.68
C GLU A 73 -7.67 7.49 15.77
N GLN A 74 -7.41 7.68 14.47
CA GLN A 74 -7.24 6.57 13.52
C GLN A 74 -6.04 5.68 13.87
N ALA A 75 -4.91 6.28 14.27
CA ALA A 75 -3.75 5.53 14.72
C ALA A 75 -4.05 4.69 15.97
N ALA A 76 -4.82 5.23 16.92
CA ALA A 76 -5.25 4.50 18.11
C ALA A 76 -6.16 3.31 17.76
N GLN A 77 -7.11 3.49 16.84
CA GLN A 77 -7.97 2.41 16.36
C GLN A 77 -7.16 1.30 15.70
N LEU A 78 -6.26 1.63 14.77
CA LEU A 78 -5.43 0.64 14.07
C LEU A 78 -4.53 -0.14 15.04
N LYS A 79 -3.98 0.53 16.07
CA LYS A 79 -3.22 -0.15 17.13
C LYS A 79 -4.08 -1.11 17.94
N ASN A 80 -5.34 -0.77 18.20
CA ASN A 80 -6.27 -1.66 18.88
C ASN A 80 -6.58 -2.89 18.01
N ASP A 81 -6.92 -2.69 16.74
CA ASP A 81 -7.18 -3.79 15.79
C ASP A 81 -5.98 -4.77 15.75
N ILE A 82 -4.76 -4.24 15.67
CA ILE A 82 -3.51 -5.01 15.75
C ILE A 82 -3.41 -5.80 17.06
N ALA A 83 -3.64 -5.15 18.21
CA ALA A 83 -3.56 -5.81 19.52
C ALA A 83 -4.63 -6.90 19.70
N VAL A 84 -5.81 -6.74 19.09
CA VAL A 84 -6.86 -7.77 19.06
C VAL A 84 -6.38 -9.01 18.32
N TRP A 85 -5.80 -8.86 17.12
CA TRP A 85 -5.23 -10.00 16.40
C TRP A 85 -4.07 -10.66 17.14
N GLU A 86 -3.18 -9.88 17.77
CA GLU A 86 -2.08 -10.41 18.59
C GLU A 86 -2.60 -11.32 19.72
N ALA A 87 -3.65 -10.87 20.40
CA ALA A 87 -4.27 -11.61 21.49
C ALA A 87 -5.12 -12.80 21.03
N GLU A 88 -5.89 -12.63 19.95
CA GLU A 88 -6.76 -13.67 19.39
C GLU A 88 -5.96 -14.88 18.89
N TYR A 89 -4.84 -14.61 18.20
CA TYR A 89 -4.03 -15.65 17.59
C TYR A 89 -2.81 -16.05 18.42
N ASP A 90 -2.53 -15.39 19.56
CA ASP A 90 -1.29 -15.58 20.34
C ASP A 90 -0.06 -15.55 19.42
N ALA A 91 0.06 -14.43 18.70
CA ALA A 91 1.09 -14.20 17.69
C ALA A 91 1.56 -12.75 17.78
N ASP A 92 2.80 -12.48 17.42
CA ASP A 92 3.37 -11.13 17.37
C ASP A 92 3.42 -10.57 15.93
N SER A 93 3.00 -11.37 14.94
CA SER A 93 3.07 -11.01 13.53
C SER A 93 2.10 -11.82 12.66
N PRO A 94 1.65 -11.24 11.52
CA PRO A 94 0.83 -11.95 10.54
C PRO A 94 1.60 -13.10 9.88
N ASP A 95 2.93 -13.08 9.89
CA ASP A 95 3.75 -14.15 9.30
C ASP A 95 3.59 -15.47 10.08
N ILE A 96 3.42 -15.42 11.40
CA ILE A 96 3.10 -16.61 12.21
C ILE A 96 1.78 -17.24 11.75
N LEU A 97 0.77 -16.43 11.40
CA LEU A 97 -0.50 -16.94 10.89
C LEU A 97 -0.31 -17.61 9.52
N ARG A 98 0.55 -17.06 8.66
CA ARG A 98 0.89 -17.68 7.36
C ARG A 98 1.63 -18.98 7.51
N GLU A 99 2.59 -19.05 8.43
CA GLU A 99 3.31 -20.28 8.76
C GLU A 99 2.35 -21.37 9.26
N ARG A 100 1.43 -21.01 10.18
CA ARG A 100 0.39 -21.92 10.66
C ARG A 100 -0.56 -22.36 9.53
N ALA A 101 -0.96 -21.45 8.65
CA ALA A 101 -1.81 -21.77 7.51
C ALA A 101 -1.19 -22.80 6.55
N ALA A 102 0.14 -22.84 6.47
CA ALA A 102 0.89 -23.76 5.61
C ALA A 102 1.25 -25.09 6.29
N ALA A 103 0.88 -25.28 7.56
CA ALA A 103 1.21 -26.50 8.30
C ALA A 103 0.36 -27.70 7.85
N ASP A 104 0.98 -28.89 7.83
CA ASP A 104 0.37 -30.13 7.31
C ASP A 104 -0.92 -30.55 8.06
N ASP A 105 -1.06 -30.15 9.32
CA ASP A 105 -2.20 -30.45 10.19
C ASP A 105 -3.33 -29.41 10.09
N THR A 106 -3.15 -28.35 9.30
CA THR A 106 -4.15 -27.30 9.11
C THR A 106 -5.08 -27.64 7.94
N THR A 107 -6.39 -27.58 8.19
CA THR A 107 -7.38 -27.82 7.13
C THR A 107 -7.43 -26.66 6.14
N ALA A 108 -7.94 -26.90 4.93
CA ALA A 108 -8.03 -25.86 3.90
C ALA A 108 -8.85 -24.63 4.34
N ASP A 109 -9.95 -24.84 5.07
CA ASP A 109 -10.81 -23.75 5.57
C ASP A 109 -10.06 -22.90 6.62
N GLN A 110 -9.37 -23.56 7.55
CA GLN A 110 -8.54 -22.87 8.55
C GLN A 110 -7.36 -22.12 7.92
N ALA A 111 -6.71 -22.71 6.91
CA ALA A 111 -5.64 -22.05 6.19
C ALA A 111 -6.13 -20.78 5.50
N TYR A 112 -7.33 -20.81 4.90
CA TYR A 112 -7.95 -19.64 4.29
C TYR A 112 -8.23 -18.54 5.32
N GLU A 113 -8.83 -18.87 6.46
CA GLU A 113 -9.10 -17.93 7.55
C GLU A 113 -7.82 -17.27 8.08
N LEU A 114 -6.77 -18.05 8.33
CA LEU A 114 -5.48 -17.56 8.79
C LEU A 114 -4.81 -16.61 7.77
N VAL A 115 -4.86 -16.94 6.47
CA VAL A 115 -4.32 -16.08 5.40
C VAL A 115 -5.09 -14.77 5.29
N GLN A 116 -6.42 -14.80 5.44
CA GLN A 116 -7.24 -13.58 5.45
C GLN A 116 -6.89 -12.70 6.65
N ALA A 117 -6.89 -13.26 7.87
CA ALA A 117 -6.53 -12.54 9.09
C ALA A 117 -5.12 -11.94 9.01
N ALA A 118 -4.14 -12.70 8.49
CA ALA A 118 -2.79 -12.20 8.26
C ALA A 118 -2.75 -11.01 7.29
N SER A 119 -3.55 -11.06 6.22
CA SER A 119 -3.62 -10.00 5.20
C SER A 119 -4.27 -8.72 5.73
N ASP A 120 -5.35 -8.85 6.49
CA ASP A 120 -6.02 -7.72 7.15
C ASP A 120 -5.11 -7.06 8.18
N TRP A 121 -4.39 -7.87 8.96
CA TRP A 121 -3.43 -7.39 9.94
C TRP A 121 -2.25 -6.65 9.28
N GLU A 122 -1.69 -7.18 8.19
CA GLU A 122 -0.65 -6.49 7.43
C GLU A 122 -1.14 -5.16 6.85
N LEU A 123 -2.36 -5.13 6.31
CA LEU A 123 -2.98 -3.90 5.82
C LEU A 123 -3.16 -2.87 6.94
N ALA A 124 -3.58 -3.29 8.14
CA ALA A 124 -3.70 -2.42 9.29
C ALA A 124 -2.34 -1.83 9.72
N ARG A 125 -1.28 -2.67 9.72
CA ARG A 125 0.11 -2.21 9.98
C ARG A 125 0.60 -1.22 8.95
N TYR A 126 0.36 -1.47 7.66
CA TYR A 126 0.71 -0.54 6.59
C TYR A 126 -0.02 0.81 6.76
N ARG A 127 -1.34 0.78 6.97
CA ARG A 127 -2.15 1.99 7.21
C ARG A 127 -1.69 2.75 8.44
N LEU A 128 -1.34 2.06 9.53
CA LEU A 128 -0.81 2.69 10.73
C LEU A 128 0.48 3.44 10.42
N SER A 129 1.38 2.84 9.62
CA SER A 129 2.62 3.50 9.21
C SER A 129 2.37 4.77 8.39
N LEU A 130 1.37 4.78 7.50
CA LEU A 130 1.00 5.99 6.74
C LEU A 130 0.47 7.10 7.64
N VAL A 131 -0.38 6.74 8.60
CA VAL A 131 -0.96 7.70 9.55
C VAL A 131 0.13 8.26 10.47
N GLN A 132 1.09 7.44 10.89
CA GLN A 132 2.25 7.89 11.67
C GLN A 132 3.10 8.89 10.88
N ASP A 133 3.47 8.56 9.64
CA ASP A 133 4.20 9.48 8.76
C ASP A 133 3.44 10.81 8.59
N ALA A 134 2.11 10.76 8.41
CA ALA A 134 1.28 11.95 8.31
C ALA A 134 1.31 12.79 9.60
N ILE A 135 1.21 12.18 10.78
CA ILE A 135 1.28 12.90 12.07
C ILE A 135 2.64 13.57 12.25
N GLU A 136 3.73 12.83 11.95
CA GLU A 136 5.11 13.31 12.10
C GLU A 136 5.39 14.51 11.20
N ASN A 137 4.87 14.51 9.98
CA ASN A 137 5.11 15.55 8.98
C ASN A 137 4.02 16.65 8.95
N TYR A 138 2.98 16.52 9.78
CA TYR A 138 1.77 17.36 9.72
C TYR A 138 2.10 18.85 9.72
N ASP A 139 2.82 19.30 10.74
CA ASP A 139 3.09 20.72 10.94
C ASP A 139 4.01 21.24 9.85
N THR A 140 5.05 20.50 9.45
CA THR A 140 5.98 20.92 8.40
C THR A 140 5.27 21.11 7.06
N TRP A 141 4.44 20.16 6.63
CA TRP A 141 3.85 20.21 5.28
C TRP A 141 2.56 21.04 5.21
N MET A 142 1.82 21.17 6.32
CA MET A 142 0.64 22.06 6.38
C MET A 142 1.02 23.53 6.56
N SER A 143 2.16 23.83 7.21
CA SER A 143 2.68 25.19 7.29
C SER A 143 3.19 25.70 5.93
N ASP A 144 3.87 24.83 5.18
CA ASP A 144 4.39 25.17 3.85
C ASP A 144 3.25 25.38 2.83
N SER A 145 2.19 24.56 2.89
CA SER A 145 1.03 24.73 2.00
C SER A 145 0.21 25.99 2.31
N SER A 146 0.15 26.43 3.57
CA SER A 146 -0.50 27.70 3.95
C SER A 146 0.31 28.93 3.52
N SER A 147 1.62 28.78 3.28
CA SER A 147 2.51 29.87 2.85
C SER A 147 2.49 30.08 1.33
N VAL A 148 2.00 29.11 0.56
CA VAL A 148 1.79 29.20 -0.89
C VAL A 148 0.32 29.54 -1.18
N THR A 149 -0.11 30.72 -0.74
CA THR A 149 -1.32 31.38 -1.25
C THR A 149 -0.87 32.65 -1.97
N VAL A 150 -0.89 32.63 -3.30
CA VAL A 150 -0.67 33.80 -4.19
C VAL A 150 -2.01 34.19 -4.80
#